data_AF-A0A6J7J8X4-F1
#
_entry.id   AF-A0A6J7J8X4-F1
#
_cell.length_a   1.000
_cell.length_b   1.000
_cell.length_c   1.000
_cell.angle_alpha   90.00
_cell.angle_beta   90.00
_cell.angle_gamma   90.00
#
_symmetry.space_group_name_H-M   'P 1'
#
loop_
_entity.id
_entity.type
_entity.pdbx_description
1 polymer ?
#
loop_
_entity_poly.entity_id
_entity_poly.type
_entity_poly.pdbx_seq_one_letter_code
_entity_poly.pdbx_strand_id
1 'polypeptide(L)'
;MTSRLLLILAVALCAAAALPRLAQAADTLVVPDVAATEITALDGSIAWVSGPSTGPQHLMIRTATGASRPVSGAPSALGYRSLDLGRDSQGRLVLSYRRCRTFSSCVARRDDLHGHRSSFKGLAPAGCSLTTAPAIWRHRVAYGRFCVTGNREDELRSGLWVKATGTAPHRVPRPHDAAKYGVSSVSSVDLRGTTVGAIYADIYSYAAVSGIWGGGMRSFLAGASEGESDARVPGLALGSGGTLWALTNAEHAGDPLQAITYRLIDTCRSYEVQETPEAAGVHAVSDIAVDGTRLFELVPGVGVKRHTFTPTGTC
;
A
#
# COMPACT_ATOMS: atom_id res chain seq x y z
N MET A 1 63.42 25.39 8.56
CA MET A 1 62.45 24.42 9.13
C MET A 1 60.99 24.91 9.07
N THR A 2 60.62 25.77 8.12
CA THR A 2 59.30 26.45 8.12
C THR A 2 58.38 26.08 6.95
N SER A 3 58.87 25.33 5.95
CA SER A 3 58.11 25.10 4.71
C SER A 3 57.29 23.80 4.68
N ARG A 4 57.51 22.87 5.63
CA ARG A 4 56.77 21.59 5.71
C ARG A 4 55.54 21.65 6.62
N LEU A 5 55.45 22.62 7.53
CA LEU A 5 54.29 22.77 8.42
C LEU A 5 53.07 23.40 7.71
N LEU A 6 53.29 24.25 6.71
CA LEU A 6 52.23 24.93 5.97
C LEU A 6 51.46 24.00 5.01
N LEU A 7 52.10 22.95 4.50
CA LEU A 7 51.45 22.02 3.57
C LEU A 7 50.47 21.05 4.28
N ILE A 8 50.77 20.68 5.52
CA ILE A 8 49.93 19.76 6.30
C ILE A 8 48.65 20.48 6.77
N LEU A 9 48.72 21.78 7.04
CA LEU A 9 47.56 22.58 7.43
C LEU A 9 46.58 22.80 6.26
N ALA A 10 47.08 22.91 5.03
CA ALA A 10 46.26 23.11 3.83
C ALA A 10 45.46 21.84 3.42
N VAL A 11 46.02 20.64 3.65
CA VAL A 11 45.31 19.38 3.34
C VAL A 11 44.24 19.06 4.40
N ALA A 12 44.45 19.45 5.66
CA ALA A 12 43.46 19.29 6.72
C ALA A 12 42.23 20.21 6.55
N LEU A 13 42.40 21.40 5.96
CA LEU A 13 41.30 22.35 5.75
C LEU A 13 40.39 21.98 4.56
N CYS A 14 40.90 21.28 3.55
CA CYS A 14 40.09 20.82 2.41
C CYS A 14 39.28 19.55 2.71
N ALA A 15 39.61 18.79 3.76
CA ALA A 15 38.84 17.61 4.17
C ALA A 15 37.58 17.94 4.99
N ALA A 16 37.44 19.18 5.48
CA ALA A 16 36.29 19.59 6.30
C ALA A 16 35.07 20.07 5.49
N ALA A 17 35.18 20.22 4.17
CA ALA A 17 34.10 20.74 3.32
C ALA A 17 33.21 19.67 2.66
N ALA A 18 33.49 18.39 2.89
CA ALA A 18 32.71 17.27 2.36
C ALA A 18 31.98 16.49 3.46
N LEU A 19 31.42 17.19 4.46
CA LEU A 19 30.34 16.59 5.25
C LEU A 19 29.13 16.47 4.31
N PRO A 20 28.65 15.26 3.97
CA PRO A 20 27.33 15.15 3.37
C PRO A 20 26.38 15.78 4.37
N ARG A 21 25.76 16.91 4.00
CA ARG A 21 24.54 17.34 4.67
C ARG A 21 23.58 16.17 4.48
N LEU A 22 23.45 15.34 5.51
CA LEU A 22 22.23 14.60 5.78
C LEU A 22 21.19 15.67 6.07
N ALA A 23 20.74 16.36 5.02
CA ALA A 23 19.48 17.08 5.06
C ALA A 23 18.45 15.98 5.28
N GLN A 24 18.13 15.76 6.56
CA GLN A 24 17.01 14.96 6.98
C GLN A 24 15.82 15.59 6.27
N ALA A 25 15.39 14.95 5.18
CA ALA A 25 14.34 15.52 4.33
C ALA A 25 13.10 15.56 5.21
N ALA A 26 12.77 16.76 5.69
CA ALA A 26 11.56 16.96 6.46
C ALA A 26 10.37 16.49 5.65
N ASP A 27 9.37 15.95 6.34
CA ASP A 27 8.12 15.54 5.71
C ASP A 27 7.57 16.68 4.87
N THR A 28 7.37 16.41 3.59
CA THR A 28 7.01 17.43 2.62
C THR A 28 5.58 17.17 2.17
N LEU A 29 4.71 18.17 2.30
CA LEU A 29 3.36 18.09 1.75
C LEU A 29 3.43 18.03 0.22
N VAL A 30 2.85 16.98 -0.36
CA VAL A 30 2.87 16.72 -1.81
C VAL A 30 1.52 17.01 -2.45
N VAL A 31 0.44 16.69 -1.74
CA VAL A 31 -0.94 16.95 -2.17
C VAL A 31 -1.72 17.53 -0.98
N PRO A 32 -2.12 18.82 -1.02
CA PRO A 32 -2.96 19.41 0.02
C PRO A 32 -4.44 19.08 -0.22
N ASP A 33 -4.86 17.88 0.18
CA ASP A 33 -6.25 17.43 0.07
C ASP A 33 -6.74 16.86 1.40
N VAL A 34 -7.47 17.69 2.14
CA VAL A 34 -7.97 17.36 3.49
C VAL A 34 -9.03 16.25 3.47
N ALA A 35 -9.62 15.97 2.32
CA ALA A 35 -10.65 14.95 2.13
C ALA A 35 -10.09 13.67 1.48
N ALA A 36 -8.76 13.51 1.45
CA ALA A 36 -8.15 12.30 0.92
C ALA A 36 -8.44 11.10 1.84
N THR A 37 -8.76 9.92 1.28
CA THR A 37 -9.05 8.71 2.09
C THR A 37 -8.28 7.44 1.70
N GLU A 38 -7.63 7.40 0.54
CA GLU A 38 -6.81 6.25 0.08
C GLU A 38 -5.80 6.75 -0.96
N ILE A 39 -4.59 6.17 -1.00
CA ILE A 39 -3.48 6.55 -1.88
C ILE A 39 -2.77 5.36 -2.52
N THR A 40 -2.20 5.59 -3.69
CA THR A 40 -1.24 4.67 -4.35
C THR A 40 -0.25 5.49 -5.17
N ALA A 41 0.95 4.97 -5.39
CA ALA A 41 2.02 5.69 -6.08
C ALA A 41 2.84 4.77 -6.99
N LEU A 42 3.22 5.26 -8.16
CA LEU A 42 4.11 4.58 -9.10
C LEU A 42 4.61 5.58 -10.16
N ASP A 43 5.90 5.50 -10.53
CA ASP A 43 6.51 6.29 -11.62
C ASP A 43 6.35 7.80 -11.45
N GLY A 44 6.57 8.30 -10.22
CA GLY A 44 6.36 9.70 -9.87
C GLY A 44 4.91 10.16 -9.89
N SER A 45 3.95 9.27 -10.18
CA SER A 45 2.53 9.56 -10.11
C SER A 45 1.94 9.10 -8.79
N ILE A 46 1.00 9.87 -8.25
CA ILE A 46 0.24 9.55 -7.03
C ILE A 46 -1.23 9.64 -7.39
N ALA A 47 -1.98 8.56 -7.18
CA ALA A 47 -3.43 8.58 -7.29
C ALA A 47 -4.04 8.50 -5.89
N TRP A 48 -5.15 9.21 -5.68
CA TRP A 48 -5.86 9.18 -4.40
C TRP A 48 -7.36 9.32 -4.59
N VAL A 49 -8.10 8.94 -3.55
CA VAL A 49 -9.53 9.19 -3.43
C VAL A 49 -9.73 10.49 -2.67
N SER A 50 -10.55 11.39 -3.20
CA SER A 50 -10.94 12.65 -2.59
C SER A 50 -12.45 12.73 -2.39
N GLY A 51 -12.89 13.25 -1.25
CA GLY A 51 -14.29 13.49 -0.92
C GLY A 51 -14.68 12.92 0.45
N PRO A 52 -15.89 13.23 0.94
CA PRO A 52 -16.32 12.75 2.25
C PRO A 52 -16.42 11.22 2.30
N SER A 53 -16.32 10.66 3.50
CA SER A 53 -16.60 9.25 3.76
C SER A 53 -18.07 8.88 3.48
N THR A 54 -18.96 9.87 3.63
CA THR A 54 -20.38 9.80 3.29
C THR A 54 -20.70 10.85 2.22
N GLY A 55 -20.81 10.40 0.97
CA GLY A 55 -21.13 11.28 -0.16
C GLY A 55 -20.38 10.91 -1.44
N PRO A 56 -20.43 11.76 -2.47
CA PRO A 56 -19.71 11.51 -3.71
C PRO A 56 -18.20 11.67 -3.51
N GLN A 57 -17.47 10.59 -3.80
CA GLN A 57 -16.02 10.56 -3.90
C GLN A 57 -15.55 10.65 -5.35
N HIS A 58 -14.33 11.13 -5.52
CA HIS A 58 -13.66 11.36 -6.80
C HIS A 58 -12.28 10.71 -6.81
N LEU A 59 -11.86 10.20 -7.98
CA LEU A 59 -10.48 9.77 -8.20
C LEU A 59 -9.66 10.93 -8.70
N MET A 60 -8.54 11.16 -8.04
CA MET A 60 -7.59 12.22 -8.33
C MET A 60 -6.22 11.62 -8.66
N ILE A 61 -5.43 12.35 -9.45
CA ILE A 61 -4.07 11.97 -9.79
C ILE A 61 -3.17 13.19 -9.85
N ARG A 62 -1.98 13.05 -9.29
CA ARG A 62 -0.83 13.93 -9.45
C ARG A 62 0.16 13.20 -10.32
N THR A 63 0.45 13.75 -11.48
CA THR A 63 1.35 13.14 -12.46
C THR A 63 2.81 13.40 -12.09
N ALA A 64 3.74 12.71 -12.77
CA ALA A 64 5.18 12.90 -12.59
C ALA A 64 5.67 14.34 -12.83
N THR A 65 4.93 15.16 -13.59
CA THR A 65 5.22 16.59 -13.79
C THR A 65 4.78 17.46 -12.61
N GLY A 66 4.12 16.87 -11.61
CA GLY A 66 3.58 17.55 -10.44
C GLY A 66 2.17 18.08 -10.60
N ALA A 67 1.56 18.00 -11.79
CA ALA A 67 0.20 18.46 -12.04
C ALA A 67 -0.84 17.53 -11.42
N SER A 68 -1.73 18.09 -10.59
CA SER A 68 -2.86 17.42 -9.95
C SER A 68 -4.16 17.68 -10.71
N ARG A 69 -4.97 16.63 -10.93
CA ARG A 69 -6.26 16.71 -11.62
C ARG A 69 -7.15 15.50 -11.30
N PRO A 70 -8.46 15.56 -11.57
CA PRO A 70 -9.29 14.36 -11.61
C PRO A 70 -8.76 13.34 -12.63
N VAL A 71 -8.92 12.05 -12.33
CA VAL A 71 -8.66 10.97 -13.28
C VAL A 71 -9.65 11.09 -14.43
N SER A 72 -9.14 11.15 -15.66
CA SER A 72 -9.97 11.37 -16.86
C SER A 72 -10.99 10.25 -17.00
N GLY A 73 -12.26 10.59 -17.23
CA GLY A 73 -13.35 9.61 -17.42
C GLY A 73 -13.78 8.84 -16.15
N ALA A 74 -13.15 9.07 -15.00
CA ALA A 74 -13.58 8.51 -13.73
C ALA A 74 -14.79 9.32 -13.19
N PRO A 75 -15.98 8.73 -13.04
CA PRO A 75 -17.15 9.43 -12.54
C PRO A 75 -17.07 9.61 -11.01
N SER A 76 -18.00 10.35 -10.42
CA SER A 76 -18.21 10.26 -8.97
C SER A 76 -18.78 8.89 -8.57
N ALA A 77 -18.55 8.48 -7.32
CA ALA A 77 -19.09 7.25 -6.74
C ALA A 77 -19.36 7.43 -5.24
N LEU A 78 -20.17 6.55 -4.63
CA LEU A 78 -20.33 6.55 -3.16
C LEU A 78 -19.06 6.06 -2.44
N GLY A 79 -18.18 5.36 -3.15
CA GLY A 79 -16.96 4.85 -2.59
C GLY A 79 -15.98 4.41 -3.67
N TYR A 80 -14.73 4.78 -3.50
CA TYR A 80 -13.57 4.17 -4.13
C TYR A 80 -12.78 3.39 -3.09
N ARG A 81 -12.32 2.18 -3.46
CA ARG A 81 -11.60 1.27 -2.56
C ARG A 81 -10.51 0.51 -3.30
N SER A 82 -9.48 0.08 -2.59
CA SER A 82 -8.39 -0.78 -3.10
C SER A 82 -7.72 -0.19 -4.34
N LEU A 83 -7.21 1.03 -4.25
CA LEU A 83 -6.49 1.69 -5.33
C LEU A 83 -5.12 1.02 -5.53
N ASP A 84 -4.77 0.72 -6.77
CA ASP A 84 -3.41 0.34 -7.14
C ASP A 84 -3.03 0.96 -8.48
N LEU A 85 -1.88 1.63 -8.53
CA LEU A 85 -1.21 1.98 -9.77
C LEU A 85 -0.31 0.83 -10.21
N GLY A 86 -0.46 0.42 -11.46
CA GLY A 86 0.29 -0.68 -12.05
C GLY A 86 0.74 -0.38 -13.47
N ARG A 87 1.24 -1.41 -14.14
CA ARG A 87 1.63 -1.34 -15.55
C ARG A 87 0.82 -2.29 -16.39
N ASP A 88 0.37 -1.87 -17.56
CA ASP A 88 -0.21 -2.80 -18.53
C ASP A 88 0.82 -3.56 -19.36
N SER A 89 0.36 -4.45 -20.25
CA SER A 89 1.22 -5.26 -21.11
C SER A 89 2.15 -4.45 -22.02
N GLN A 90 1.83 -3.18 -22.28
CA GLN A 90 2.67 -2.24 -23.04
C GLN A 90 3.59 -1.40 -22.13
N GLY A 91 3.53 -1.61 -20.82
CA GLY A 91 4.31 -0.88 -19.82
C GLY A 91 3.70 0.45 -19.40
N ARG A 92 2.52 0.80 -19.91
CA ARG A 92 1.84 2.06 -19.60
C ARG A 92 1.25 2.03 -18.20
N LEU A 93 1.27 3.17 -17.52
CA LEU A 93 0.66 3.33 -16.21
C LEU A 93 -0.85 3.11 -16.30
N VAL A 94 -1.41 2.34 -15.37
CA VAL A 94 -2.84 2.08 -15.26
C VAL A 94 -3.27 2.14 -13.80
N LEU A 95 -4.51 2.53 -13.57
CA LEU A 95 -5.10 2.55 -12.23
C LEU A 95 -6.18 1.47 -12.12
N SER A 96 -6.06 0.63 -11.10
CA SER A 96 -7.08 -0.31 -10.68
C SER A 96 -7.77 0.18 -9.42
N TYR A 97 -9.08 -0.03 -9.32
CA TYR A 97 -9.87 0.33 -8.15
C TYR A 97 -11.17 -0.48 -8.09
N ARG A 98 -11.77 -0.58 -6.91
CA ARG A 98 -13.17 -0.96 -6.73
C ARG A 98 -14.02 0.30 -6.65
N ARG A 99 -15.05 0.39 -7.49
CA ARG A 99 -16.02 1.48 -7.44
C ARG A 99 -17.34 0.98 -6.88
N CYS A 100 -17.79 1.60 -5.80
CA CYS A 100 -18.95 1.22 -5.03
C CYS A 100 -20.16 2.08 -5.40
N ARG A 101 -21.27 1.42 -5.77
CA ARG A 101 -22.60 2.04 -5.92
C ARG A 101 -23.37 2.07 -4.62
N THR A 102 -23.09 1.13 -3.73
CA THR A 102 -23.56 1.05 -2.34
C THR A 102 -22.40 0.54 -1.50
N PHE A 103 -22.53 0.53 -0.17
CA PHE A 103 -21.49 -0.01 0.72
C PHE A 103 -21.12 -1.48 0.44
N SER A 104 -22.05 -2.28 -0.09
CA SER A 104 -21.85 -3.70 -0.38
C SER A 104 -21.69 -4.01 -1.88
N SER A 105 -22.07 -3.10 -2.77
CA SER A 105 -22.03 -3.31 -4.21
C SER A 105 -20.89 -2.54 -4.86
N CYS A 106 -19.75 -3.22 -5.03
CA CYS A 106 -18.57 -2.65 -5.67
C CYS A 106 -18.13 -3.47 -6.88
N VAL A 107 -17.66 -2.79 -7.93
CA VAL A 107 -17.14 -3.42 -9.15
C VAL A 107 -15.68 -3.02 -9.34
N ALA A 108 -14.81 -4.02 -9.54
CA ALA A 108 -13.42 -3.79 -9.88
C ALA A 108 -13.28 -3.25 -11.32
N ARG A 109 -12.49 -2.19 -11.46
CA ARG A 109 -12.27 -1.46 -12.70
C ARG A 109 -10.78 -1.23 -12.93
N ARG A 110 -10.42 -1.14 -14.20
CA ARG A 110 -9.13 -0.69 -14.68
C ARG A 110 -9.33 0.56 -15.53
N ASP A 111 -8.52 1.56 -15.30
CA ASP A 111 -8.49 2.84 -16.01
C ASP A 111 -7.11 3.04 -16.63
N ASP A 112 -7.07 3.51 -17.87
CA ASP A 112 -5.81 3.83 -18.56
C ASP A 112 -5.32 5.26 -18.29
N LEU A 113 -6.02 6.00 -17.41
CA LEU A 113 -5.74 7.39 -17.04
C LEU A 113 -5.96 8.39 -18.18
N HIS A 114 -6.50 7.92 -19.32
CA HIS A 114 -6.79 8.69 -20.53
C HIS A 114 -8.28 8.69 -20.89
N GLY A 115 -9.16 8.30 -19.96
CA GLY A 115 -10.60 8.32 -20.15
C GLY A 115 -11.21 6.97 -20.55
N HIS A 116 -10.39 5.92 -20.73
CA HIS A 116 -10.89 4.59 -21.03
C HIS A 116 -10.87 3.70 -19.79
N ARG A 117 -12.02 3.08 -19.53
CA ARG A 117 -12.19 2.15 -18.42
C ARG A 117 -12.74 0.81 -18.87
N SER A 118 -12.22 -0.25 -18.29
CA SER A 118 -12.70 -1.61 -18.48
C SER A 118 -13.00 -2.30 -17.13
N SER A 119 -13.84 -3.34 -17.17
CA SER A 119 -14.01 -4.25 -16.04
C SER A 119 -13.08 -5.45 -16.21
N PHE A 120 -12.63 -6.01 -15.08
CA PHE A 120 -11.97 -7.30 -15.08
C PHE A 120 -12.99 -8.41 -15.35
N LYS A 121 -12.64 -9.35 -16.24
CA LYS A 121 -13.48 -10.50 -16.61
C LYS A 121 -12.77 -11.81 -16.26
N GLY A 122 -13.53 -12.79 -15.79
CA GLY A 122 -13.02 -14.16 -15.59
C GLY A 122 -11.97 -14.32 -14.48
N LEU A 123 -11.94 -13.41 -13.49
CA LEU A 123 -11.09 -13.54 -12.30
C LEU A 123 -11.83 -14.19 -11.12
N ALA A 124 -13.13 -13.93 -11.02
CA ALA A 124 -14.04 -14.55 -10.06
C ALA A 124 -14.97 -15.53 -10.80
N PRO A 125 -14.83 -16.86 -10.58
CA PRO A 125 -15.79 -17.85 -11.09
C PRO A 125 -17.10 -17.80 -10.29
N ALA A 126 -18.10 -18.59 -10.70
CA ALA A 126 -19.38 -18.68 -10.00
C ALA A 126 -19.21 -19.02 -8.50
N GLY A 127 -19.98 -18.34 -7.66
CA GLY A 127 -19.88 -18.45 -6.19
C GLY A 127 -18.69 -17.71 -5.57
N CYS A 128 -17.96 -16.91 -6.36
CA CYS A 128 -16.86 -16.10 -5.86
C CYS A 128 -17.01 -14.60 -6.19
N SER A 129 -16.36 -13.77 -5.38
CA SER A 129 -16.23 -12.33 -5.59
C SER A 129 -14.77 -11.90 -5.40
N LEU A 130 -14.44 -10.72 -5.93
CA LEU A 130 -13.14 -10.09 -5.69
C LEU A 130 -13.22 -9.25 -4.41
N THR A 131 -12.30 -9.48 -3.49
CA THR A 131 -12.20 -8.71 -2.23
C THR A 131 -11.43 -7.40 -2.43
N THR A 132 -10.48 -7.39 -3.36
CA THR A 132 -9.66 -6.22 -3.71
C THR A 132 -9.85 -5.81 -5.17
N ALA A 133 -9.39 -4.62 -5.54
CA ALA A 133 -9.12 -4.38 -6.95
C ALA A 133 -7.91 -5.23 -7.36
N PRO A 134 -7.90 -5.79 -8.57
CA PRO A 134 -6.74 -6.53 -9.05
C PRO A 134 -5.54 -5.61 -9.32
N ALA A 135 -4.40 -5.89 -8.72
CA ALA A 135 -3.12 -5.21 -8.97
C ALA A 135 -2.51 -5.72 -10.28
N ILE A 136 -2.03 -4.83 -11.15
CA ILE A 136 -1.60 -5.17 -12.52
C ILE A 136 -0.11 -4.90 -12.71
N TRP A 137 0.63 -5.91 -13.18
CA TRP A 137 1.98 -5.74 -13.66
C TRP A 137 2.24 -6.46 -14.98
N ARG A 138 2.25 -5.67 -16.05
CA ARG A 138 2.37 -6.13 -17.43
C ARG A 138 1.30 -7.14 -17.81
N HIS A 139 1.71 -8.39 -18.01
CA HIS A 139 0.85 -9.52 -18.38
C HIS A 139 0.37 -10.31 -17.16
N ARG A 140 0.56 -9.77 -15.94
CA ARG A 140 0.21 -10.42 -14.68
C ARG A 140 -0.80 -9.58 -13.92
N VAL A 141 -1.69 -10.28 -13.23
CA VAL A 141 -2.66 -9.67 -12.33
C VAL A 141 -2.71 -10.47 -11.03
N ALA A 142 -2.67 -9.77 -9.90
CA ALA A 142 -2.84 -10.34 -8.56
C ALA A 142 -4.14 -9.81 -7.95
N TYR A 143 -4.88 -10.65 -7.23
CA TYR A 143 -6.17 -10.26 -6.68
C TYR A 143 -6.57 -11.14 -5.49
N GLY A 144 -7.24 -10.51 -4.52
CA GLY A 144 -7.96 -11.23 -3.48
C GLY A 144 -9.26 -11.81 -4.01
N ARG A 145 -9.55 -13.05 -3.63
CA ARG A 145 -10.80 -13.75 -3.99
C ARG A 145 -11.44 -14.35 -2.75
N PHE A 146 -12.75 -14.15 -2.62
CA PHE A 146 -13.57 -14.79 -1.60
C PHE A 146 -14.60 -15.67 -2.30
N CYS A 147 -14.71 -16.92 -1.87
CA CYS A 147 -15.61 -17.90 -2.44
C CYS A 147 -16.46 -18.52 -1.35
N VAL A 148 -17.72 -18.82 -1.67
CA VAL A 148 -18.64 -19.52 -0.80
C VAL A 148 -19.16 -20.78 -1.47
N THR A 149 -19.36 -21.83 -0.67
CA THR A 149 -20.03 -23.07 -1.09
C THR A 149 -21.16 -23.32 -0.09
N GLY A 150 -22.41 -23.19 -0.55
CA GLY A 150 -23.57 -23.07 0.34
C GLY A 150 -23.49 -21.79 1.18
N ASN A 151 -23.54 -21.92 2.51
CA ASN A 151 -23.45 -20.80 3.46
C ASN A 151 -22.10 -20.71 4.18
N ARG A 152 -21.08 -21.40 3.69
CA ARG A 152 -19.74 -21.44 4.30
C ARG A 152 -18.70 -20.92 3.33
N GLU A 153 -17.65 -20.31 3.87
CA GLU A 153 -16.47 -19.98 3.10
C GLU A 153 -15.83 -21.24 2.51
N ASP A 154 -15.40 -21.14 1.26
CA ASP A 154 -14.60 -22.14 0.58
C ASP A 154 -13.13 -21.72 0.62
N GLU A 155 -12.43 -22.09 1.70
CA GLU A 155 -11.03 -21.70 1.94
C GLU A 155 -10.08 -22.12 0.82
N LEU A 156 -10.36 -23.23 0.14
CA LEU A 156 -9.53 -23.74 -0.96
C LEU A 156 -9.63 -22.84 -2.19
N ARG A 157 -10.80 -22.23 -2.40
CA ARG A 157 -11.04 -21.32 -3.52
C ARG A 157 -10.83 -19.85 -3.17
N SER A 158 -10.86 -19.49 -1.88
CA SER A 158 -10.54 -18.17 -1.34
C SER A 158 -9.02 -17.92 -1.21
N GLY A 159 -8.63 -16.66 -1.07
CA GLY A 159 -7.24 -16.24 -0.81
C GLY A 159 -6.65 -15.34 -1.89
N LEU A 160 -5.33 -15.28 -1.93
CA LEU A 160 -4.56 -14.52 -2.92
C LEU A 160 -4.37 -15.35 -4.19
N TRP A 161 -4.76 -14.79 -5.32
CA TRP A 161 -4.61 -15.41 -6.64
C TRP A 161 -3.78 -14.54 -7.56
N VAL A 162 -2.98 -15.17 -8.39
CA VAL A 162 -2.25 -14.53 -9.48
C VAL A 162 -2.62 -15.21 -10.80
N LYS A 163 -2.78 -14.42 -11.85
CA LYS A 163 -2.96 -14.92 -13.21
C LYS A 163 -1.98 -14.21 -14.14
N ALA A 164 -1.25 -14.99 -14.94
CA ALA A 164 -0.49 -14.48 -16.06
C ALA A 164 -1.24 -14.74 -17.38
N THR A 165 -1.00 -13.92 -18.40
CA THR A 165 -1.52 -14.16 -19.75
C THR A 165 -1.11 -15.54 -20.23
N GLY A 166 -2.07 -16.32 -20.73
CA GLY A 166 -1.83 -17.68 -21.23
C GLY A 166 -1.73 -18.75 -20.15
N THR A 167 -1.83 -18.41 -18.86
CA THR A 167 -1.78 -19.40 -17.77
C THR A 167 -3.12 -19.49 -17.03
N ALA A 168 -3.36 -20.66 -16.41
CA ALA A 168 -4.40 -20.78 -15.42
C ALA A 168 -4.11 -19.86 -14.21
N PRO A 169 -5.14 -19.34 -13.52
CA PRO A 169 -4.95 -18.69 -12.23
C PRO A 169 -4.30 -19.66 -11.24
N HIS A 170 -3.36 -19.15 -10.47
CA HIS A 170 -2.64 -19.86 -9.42
C HIS A 170 -2.93 -19.22 -8.07
N ARG A 171 -3.18 -20.05 -7.05
CA ARG A 171 -3.32 -19.59 -5.67
C ARG A 171 -1.95 -19.50 -5.03
N VAL A 172 -1.60 -18.32 -4.56
CA VAL A 172 -0.37 -18.13 -3.79
C VAL A 172 -0.57 -18.78 -2.41
N PRO A 173 0.37 -19.59 -1.91
CA PRO A 173 0.29 -20.16 -0.57
C PRO A 173 0.07 -19.06 0.48
N ARG A 174 -0.69 -19.38 1.53
CA ARG A 174 -0.82 -18.49 2.69
C ARG A 174 0.49 -18.48 3.49
N PRO A 175 0.82 -17.38 4.18
CA PRO A 175 1.77 -17.42 5.28
C PRO A 175 1.45 -18.53 6.28
N HIS A 176 2.47 -19.13 6.88
CA HIS A 176 2.31 -20.25 7.82
C HIS A 176 1.29 -19.94 8.92
N ASP A 177 1.42 -18.79 9.56
CA ASP A 177 0.55 -18.42 10.69
C ASP A 177 -0.87 -18.07 10.21
N ALA A 178 -1.02 -17.37 9.08
CA ALA A 178 -2.33 -17.17 8.48
C ALA A 178 -3.02 -18.50 8.15
N ALA A 179 -2.29 -19.51 7.67
CA ALA A 179 -2.83 -20.84 7.43
C ALA A 179 -3.20 -21.57 8.73
N LYS A 180 -2.34 -21.49 9.76
CA LYS A 180 -2.54 -22.10 11.07
C LYS A 180 -3.80 -21.56 11.76
N TYR A 181 -4.06 -20.26 11.65
CA TYR A 181 -5.19 -19.58 12.28
C TYR A 181 -6.39 -19.39 11.34
N GLY A 182 -6.41 -20.04 10.17
CA GLY A 182 -7.57 -20.01 9.26
C GLY A 182 -7.77 -18.70 8.49
N VAL A 183 -6.88 -17.70 8.61
CA VAL A 183 -7.02 -16.39 7.95
C VAL A 183 -6.84 -16.54 6.44
N SER A 184 -7.92 -16.33 5.68
CA SER A 184 -7.99 -16.51 4.22
C SER A 184 -8.41 -15.25 3.46
N SER A 185 -9.13 -14.34 4.11
CA SER A 185 -9.63 -13.12 3.48
C SER A 185 -8.48 -12.17 3.15
N VAL A 186 -8.43 -11.68 1.91
CA VAL A 186 -7.39 -10.77 1.44
C VAL A 186 -7.98 -9.37 1.33
N SER A 187 -7.48 -8.43 2.13
CA SER A 187 -8.00 -7.05 2.20
C SER A 187 -7.23 -6.06 1.33
N SER A 188 -5.96 -6.33 1.02
CA SER A 188 -5.13 -5.53 0.12
C SER A 188 -4.16 -6.38 -0.67
N VAL A 189 -3.81 -5.93 -1.88
CA VAL A 189 -2.87 -6.59 -2.80
C VAL A 189 -2.05 -5.55 -3.55
N ASP A 190 -0.74 -5.77 -3.66
CA ASP A 190 0.16 -5.03 -4.57
C ASP A 190 0.98 -6.04 -5.39
N LEU A 191 1.28 -5.69 -6.64
CA LEU A 191 2.07 -6.50 -7.57
C LEU A 191 3.13 -5.64 -8.26
N ARG A 192 4.40 -6.02 -8.06
CA ARG A 192 5.57 -5.40 -8.71
C ARG A 192 6.46 -6.47 -9.32
N GLY A 193 6.54 -6.53 -10.65
CA GLY A 193 7.36 -7.51 -11.36
C GLY A 193 6.82 -8.93 -11.23
N THR A 194 7.51 -9.73 -10.42
CA THR A 194 7.15 -11.11 -10.04
C THR A 194 6.96 -11.24 -8.53
N THR A 195 6.89 -10.12 -7.81
CA THR A 195 6.69 -10.04 -6.37
C THR A 195 5.28 -9.55 -6.10
N VAL A 196 4.58 -10.26 -5.23
CA VAL A 196 3.23 -9.93 -4.77
C VAL A 196 3.24 -9.70 -3.27
N GLY A 197 2.56 -8.64 -2.85
CA GLY A 197 2.30 -8.31 -1.45
C GLY A 197 0.81 -8.48 -1.19
N ALA A 198 0.45 -8.91 0.01
CA ALA A 198 -0.95 -8.98 0.43
C ALA A 198 -1.10 -8.78 1.93
N ILE A 199 -2.27 -8.27 2.32
CA ILE A 199 -2.77 -8.35 3.69
C ILE A 199 -3.82 -9.44 3.74
N TYR A 200 -3.60 -10.43 4.60
CA TYR A 200 -4.57 -11.44 5.00
C TYR A 200 -5.22 -10.97 6.30
N ALA A 201 -6.53 -10.75 6.33
CA ALA A 201 -7.21 -10.09 7.44
C ALA A 201 -8.44 -10.86 7.93
N ASP A 202 -8.46 -11.11 9.23
CA ASP A 202 -9.60 -11.55 10.05
C ASP A 202 -9.42 -10.91 11.44
N ILE A 203 -9.72 -11.61 12.53
CA ILE A 203 -9.30 -11.27 13.90
C ILE A 203 -7.79 -10.99 13.96
N TYR A 204 -6.99 -11.76 13.22
CA TYR A 204 -5.57 -11.49 13.00
C TYR A 204 -5.34 -10.99 11.57
N SER A 205 -4.45 -10.01 11.44
CA SER A 205 -4.02 -9.48 10.16
C SER A 205 -2.53 -9.75 9.93
N TYR A 206 -2.20 -10.39 8.81
CA TYR A 206 -0.83 -10.71 8.42
C TYR A 206 -0.46 -9.97 7.13
N ALA A 207 0.62 -9.19 7.18
CA ALA A 207 1.24 -8.66 5.98
C ALA A 207 2.24 -9.66 5.43
N ALA A 208 2.18 -9.93 4.13
CA ALA A 208 3.06 -10.89 3.49
C ALA A 208 3.55 -10.42 2.12
N VAL A 209 4.73 -10.90 1.76
CA VAL A 209 5.35 -10.71 0.45
C VAL A 209 5.94 -12.03 -0.02
N SER A 210 5.77 -12.32 -1.31
CA SER A 210 6.23 -13.56 -1.92
C SER A 210 6.50 -13.35 -3.41
N GLY A 211 7.26 -14.25 -4.03
CA GLY A 211 7.14 -14.46 -5.46
C GLY A 211 5.72 -14.90 -5.84
N ILE A 212 5.29 -14.59 -7.07
CA ILE A 212 3.95 -14.94 -7.58
C ILE A 212 3.61 -16.44 -7.57
N TRP A 213 4.60 -17.31 -7.36
CA TRP A 213 4.46 -18.77 -7.25
C TRP A 213 4.63 -19.29 -5.81
N GLY A 214 4.65 -18.40 -4.82
CA GLY A 214 4.83 -18.75 -3.39
C GLY A 214 6.27 -18.84 -2.90
N GLY A 215 7.26 -18.74 -3.78
CA GLY A 215 8.68 -18.78 -3.41
C GLY A 215 9.12 -17.56 -2.62
N GLY A 216 9.96 -17.75 -1.59
CA GLY A 216 10.52 -16.66 -0.79
C GLY A 216 9.48 -15.90 0.04
N MET A 217 8.42 -16.60 0.48
CA MET A 217 7.38 -16.08 1.36
C MET A 217 7.99 -15.49 2.62
N ARG A 218 7.64 -14.25 2.92
CA ARG A 218 7.98 -13.58 4.18
C ARG A 218 6.74 -12.86 4.69
N SER A 219 6.54 -12.90 5.99
CA SER A 219 5.33 -12.33 6.60
C SER A 219 5.58 -11.94 8.04
N PHE A 220 4.70 -11.09 8.56
CA PHE A 220 4.63 -10.79 9.98
C PHE A 220 3.17 -10.53 10.37
N LEU A 221 2.86 -10.73 11.66
CA LEU A 221 1.61 -10.25 12.25
C LEU A 221 1.63 -8.72 12.22
N ALA A 222 0.71 -8.13 11.48
CA ALA A 222 0.59 -6.68 11.30
C ALA A 222 -0.45 -6.07 12.24
N GLY A 223 -1.50 -6.80 12.62
CA GLY A 223 -2.50 -6.35 13.58
C GLY A 223 -3.31 -7.50 14.16
N ALA A 224 -3.92 -7.28 15.30
CA ALA A 224 -4.88 -8.17 15.93
C ALA A 224 -6.03 -7.34 16.53
N SER A 225 -7.27 -7.80 16.37
CA SER A 225 -8.45 -7.20 16.99
C SER A 225 -8.99 -8.17 18.03
N GLU A 226 -8.60 -8.01 19.29
CA GLU A 226 -8.97 -8.89 20.40
C GLU A 226 -9.40 -8.06 21.62
N GLY A 227 -10.55 -8.42 22.21
CA GLY A 227 -11.05 -7.78 23.44
C GLY A 227 -11.26 -6.28 23.27
N GLU A 228 -10.53 -5.48 24.06
CA GLU A 228 -10.56 -4.02 24.07
C GLU A 228 -9.51 -3.38 23.14
N SER A 229 -8.83 -4.19 22.31
CA SER A 229 -7.90 -3.71 21.29
C SER A 229 -8.45 -3.98 19.89
N ASP A 230 -8.44 -2.96 19.02
CA ASP A 230 -8.68 -3.10 17.57
C ASP A 230 -7.44 -2.61 16.83
N ALA A 231 -6.83 -3.48 16.02
CA ALA A 231 -5.75 -3.09 15.13
C ALA A 231 -6.08 -3.50 13.69
N ARG A 232 -6.24 -2.50 12.83
CA ARG A 232 -6.57 -2.66 11.41
C ARG A 232 -5.35 -2.36 10.57
N VAL A 233 -5.25 -3.02 9.41
CA VAL A 233 -4.12 -2.86 8.49
C VAL A 233 -4.61 -2.21 7.19
N PRO A 234 -4.84 -0.88 7.18
CA PRO A 234 -5.44 -0.20 6.02
C PRO A 234 -4.50 -0.09 4.82
N GLY A 235 -3.18 -0.01 5.04
CA GLY A 235 -2.21 0.29 3.99
C GLY A 235 -1.24 -0.87 3.70
N LEU A 236 -0.93 -1.04 2.42
CA LEU A 236 0.03 -2.02 1.90
C LEU A 236 0.72 -1.42 0.68
N ALA A 237 2.05 -1.52 0.61
CA ALA A 237 2.77 -1.16 -0.60
C ALA A 237 4.04 -2.00 -0.79
N LEU A 238 4.38 -2.28 -2.04
CA LEU A 238 5.66 -2.86 -2.44
C LEU A 238 6.60 -1.80 -2.99
N GLY A 239 7.75 -1.65 -2.33
CA GLY A 239 8.86 -0.83 -2.79
C GLY A 239 9.85 -1.59 -3.68
N SER A 240 10.93 -0.90 -4.02
CA SER A 240 12.07 -1.49 -4.74
C SER A 240 12.62 -2.73 -4.02
N GLY A 241 13.08 -3.71 -4.80
CA GLY A 241 13.69 -4.94 -4.27
C GLY A 241 12.70 -5.88 -3.56
N GLY A 242 11.38 -5.65 -3.64
CA GLY A 242 10.40 -6.44 -2.90
C GLY A 242 10.36 -6.08 -1.41
N THR A 243 10.71 -4.83 -1.08
CA THR A 243 10.47 -4.25 0.24
C THR A 243 8.96 -4.20 0.47
N LEU A 244 8.50 -4.82 1.55
CA LEU A 244 7.10 -4.80 1.94
C LEU A 244 6.88 -3.71 2.98
N TRP A 245 5.89 -2.87 2.74
CA TRP A 245 5.39 -1.87 3.68
C TRP A 245 3.96 -2.19 4.08
N ALA A 246 3.64 -2.02 5.35
CA ALA A 246 2.28 -2.13 5.85
C ALA A 246 2.03 -1.04 6.89
N LEU A 247 0.83 -0.47 6.88
CA LEU A 247 0.38 0.46 7.90
C LEU A 247 -0.64 -0.24 8.78
N THR A 248 -0.45 -0.13 10.10
CA THR A 248 -1.41 -0.58 11.10
C THR A 248 -1.93 0.61 11.89
N ASN A 249 -3.25 0.73 11.96
CA ASN A 249 -3.94 1.67 12.82
C ASN A 249 -4.43 0.89 14.04
N ALA A 250 -3.88 1.20 15.22
CA ALA A 250 -4.15 0.51 16.46
C ALA A 250 -4.88 1.42 17.45
N GLU A 251 -5.86 0.84 18.13
CA GLU A 251 -6.66 1.43 19.19
C GLU A 251 -6.64 0.47 20.40
N HIS A 252 -6.42 1.02 21.59
CA HIS A 252 -6.57 0.32 22.86
C HIS A 252 -7.28 1.24 23.85
N ALA A 253 -8.19 0.69 24.65
CA ALA A 253 -8.93 1.46 25.64
C ALA A 253 -7.97 2.17 26.62
N GLY A 254 -8.01 3.51 26.64
CA GLY A 254 -7.17 4.32 27.52
C GLY A 254 -5.80 4.72 26.95
N ASP A 255 -5.44 4.22 25.76
CA ASP A 255 -4.21 4.62 25.06
C ASP A 255 -4.51 5.59 23.89
N PRO A 256 -3.56 6.47 23.53
CA PRO A 256 -3.66 7.26 22.31
C PRO A 256 -3.77 6.39 21.06
N LEU A 257 -4.52 6.86 20.04
CA LEU A 257 -4.56 6.20 18.73
C LEU A 257 -3.16 6.17 18.10
N GLN A 258 -2.72 4.99 17.67
CA GLN A 258 -1.40 4.81 17.04
C GLN A 258 -1.53 4.48 15.56
N ALA A 259 -0.64 5.04 14.76
CA ALA A 259 -0.33 4.60 13.41
C ALA A 259 1.07 3.98 13.42
N ILE A 260 1.19 2.71 13.03
CA ILE A 260 2.44 1.96 13.03
C ILE A 260 2.78 1.57 11.59
N THR A 261 3.82 2.19 11.06
CA THR A 261 4.34 1.87 9.73
C THR A 261 5.41 0.79 9.86
N TYR A 262 5.18 -0.37 9.25
CA TYR A 262 6.13 -1.47 9.19
C TYR A 262 6.87 -1.48 7.85
N ARG A 263 8.15 -1.84 7.90
CA ARG A 263 8.99 -2.10 6.73
C ARG A 263 9.72 -3.44 6.88
N LEU A 264 9.55 -4.31 5.89
CA LEU A 264 10.21 -5.60 5.79
C LEU A 264 11.11 -5.66 4.54
N ILE A 265 12.43 -5.69 4.76
CA ILE A 265 13.46 -5.88 3.75
C ILE A 265 14.16 -7.20 4.06
N ASP A 266 14.14 -8.15 3.13
CA ASP A 266 14.55 -9.53 3.39
C ASP A 266 13.94 -10.04 4.71
N THR A 267 14.75 -10.47 5.69
CA THR A 267 14.27 -10.90 7.01
C THR A 267 14.23 -9.79 8.04
N CYS A 268 14.75 -8.61 7.73
CA CYS A 268 14.74 -7.46 8.60
C CYS A 268 13.35 -6.83 8.62
N ARG A 269 12.69 -6.86 9.80
CA ARG A 269 11.49 -6.10 10.09
C ARG A 269 11.84 -4.91 10.97
N SER A 270 11.49 -3.71 10.52
CA SER A 270 11.59 -2.46 11.26
C SER A 270 10.23 -1.78 11.30
N TYR A 271 9.98 -0.92 12.28
CA TYR A 271 8.73 -0.18 12.41
C TYR A 271 8.95 1.22 12.96
N GLU A 272 8.00 2.11 12.70
CA GLU A 272 7.91 3.46 13.25
C GLU A 272 6.51 3.64 13.81
N VAL A 273 6.41 4.29 14.97
CA VAL A 273 5.14 4.61 15.63
C VAL A 273 4.91 6.10 15.57
N GLN A 274 3.76 6.49 15.03
CA GLN A 274 3.26 7.87 15.02
C GLN A 274 2.03 7.93 15.92
N GLU A 275 2.19 8.58 17.07
CA GLU A 275 1.10 8.79 18.01
C GLU A 275 0.20 9.92 17.52
N THR A 276 -1.11 9.71 17.68
CA THR A 276 -2.10 10.76 17.46
C THR A 276 -2.28 11.54 18.76
N PRO A 277 -2.23 12.88 18.73
CA PRO A 277 -2.68 13.68 19.86
C PRO A 277 -4.12 13.30 20.25
N GLU A 278 -4.37 13.04 21.53
CA GLU A 278 -5.65 12.53 22.06
C GLU A 278 -6.88 13.35 21.60
N ALA A 279 -6.71 14.66 21.45
CA ALA A 279 -7.76 15.59 21.01
C ALA A 279 -8.22 15.42 19.55
N ALA A 280 -7.47 14.69 18.70
CA ALA A 280 -7.78 14.60 17.27
C ALA A 280 -8.80 13.51 16.92
N GLY A 281 -8.91 12.45 17.73
CA GLY A 281 -9.87 11.36 17.51
C GLY A 281 -9.71 10.61 16.17
N VAL A 282 -8.60 10.79 15.44
CA VAL A 282 -8.32 10.15 14.14
C VAL A 282 -6.84 9.77 14.06
N HIS A 283 -6.50 8.59 13.52
CA HIS A 283 -5.09 8.17 13.41
C HIS A 283 -4.22 9.19 12.65
N ALA A 284 -2.96 9.36 13.07
CA ALA A 284 -1.99 10.26 12.45
C ALA A 284 -1.76 9.97 10.95
N VAL A 285 -1.87 8.69 10.56
CA VAL A 285 -1.80 8.21 9.17
C VAL A 285 -2.97 7.25 8.94
N SER A 286 -3.61 7.33 7.77
CA SER A 286 -4.72 6.44 7.42
C SER A 286 -4.46 5.55 6.21
N ASP A 287 -3.43 5.82 5.42
CA ASP A 287 -2.99 4.96 4.32
C ASP A 287 -1.53 5.28 3.91
N ILE A 288 -0.88 4.36 3.19
CA ILE A 288 0.49 4.49 2.69
C ILE A 288 0.62 4.10 1.23
N ALA A 289 1.58 4.72 0.54
CA ALA A 289 1.97 4.35 -0.81
C ALA A 289 3.49 4.44 -1.00
N VAL A 290 4.05 3.67 -1.95
CA VAL A 290 5.50 3.69 -2.21
C VAL A 290 5.78 3.83 -3.70
N ASP A 291 6.65 4.77 -4.05
CA ASP A 291 7.23 4.90 -5.40
C ASP A 291 8.76 4.69 -5.33
N GLY A 292 9.19 3.49 -5.75
CA GLY A 292 10.59 3.06 -5.60
C GLY A 292 10.99 2.94 -4.14
N THR A 293 11.75 3.93 -3.64
CA THR A 293 12.17 4.03 -2.23
C THR A 293 11.47 5.14 -1.47
N ARG A 294 10.59 5.91 -2.12
CA ARG A 294 9.88 7.03 -1.51
C ARG A 294 8.59 6.54 -0.88
N LEU A 295 8.47 6.72 0.44
CA LEU A 295 7.23 6.49 1.18
C LEU A 295 6.37 7.76 1.14
N PHE A 296 5.08 7.56 0.90
CA PHE A 296 4.04 8.56 1.03
C PHE A 296 3.03 8.12 2.08
N GLU A 297 2.56 9.08 2.85
CA GLU A 297 1.56 8.89 3.89
C GLU A 297 0.35 9.76 3.60
N LEU A 298 -0.83 9.20 3.78
CA LEU A 298 -2.06 9.97 3.83
C LEU A 298 -2.32 10.39 5.27
N VAL A 299 -2.27 11.70 5.50
CA VAL A 299 -2.51 12.32 6.81
C VAL A 299 -3.92 12.91 6.82
N PRO A 300 -4.86 12.38 7.63
CA PRO A 300 -6.22 12.89 7.70
C PRO A 300 -6.28 14.40 7.97
N GLY A 301 -7.17 15.11 7.27
CA GLY A 301 -7.32 16.56 7.41
C GLY A 301 -6.18 17.40 6.81
N VAL A 302 -5.17 16.76 6.18
CA VAL A 302 -4.02 17.44 5.57
C VAL A 302 -3.82 17.03 4.11
N GLY A 303 -3.80 15.73 3.83
CA GLY A 303 -3.55 15.16 2.50
C GLY A 303 -2.30 14.29 2.45
N VAL A 304 -1.63 14.25 1.30
CA VAL A 304 -0.52 13.31 1.04
C VAL A 304 0.82 13.98 1.33
N LYS A 305 1.61 13.38 2.23
CA LYS A 305 2.99 13.79 2.50
C LYS A 305 3.97 12.78 1.95
N ARG A 306 5.14 13.25 1.55
CA ARG A 306 6.33 12.41 1.44
C ARG A 306 6.91 12.29 2.84
N HIS A 307 7.09 11.07 3.31
CA HIS A 307 7.53 10.79 4.67
C HIS A 307 8.94 10.18 4.69
N THR A 308 9.73 10.58 5.68
CA THR A 308 11.06 10.02 5.94
C THR A 308 10.98 9.01 7.08
N PHE A 309 10.85 7.74 6.71
CA PHE A 309 10.76 6.63 7.66
C PHE A 309 11.98 6.54 8.59
N THR A 310 11.73 6.66 9.89
CA THR A 310 12.71 6.66 10.98
C THR A 310 12.38 5.54 11.97
N PRO A 311 12.96 4.34 11.80
CA PRO A 311 12.54 3.19 12.58
C PRO A 311 12.92 3.33 14.06
N THR A 312 12.03 2.90 14.97
CA THR A 312 12.21 2.90 16.43
C THR A 312 13.27 1.90 16.93
N GLY A 313 13.99 1.25 16.02
CA GLY A 313 15.09 0.34 16.30
C GLY A 313 15.74 -0.17 15.03
N THR A 314 16.98 -0.66 15.14
CA THR A 314 17.67 -1.32 14.03
C THR A 314 17.40 -2.82 14.05
N CYS A 315 17.13 -3.35 12.88
CA CYS A 315 17.56 -4.68 12.49
C CYS A 315 19.00 -4.58 11.92
#